data_AF-A0A1H0ZY10-F1
#
_entry.id   AF-A0A1H0ZY10-F1
#
_cell.length_a   1.000
_cell.length_b   1.000
_cell.length_c   1.000
_cell.angle_alpha   90.00
_cell.angle_beta   90.00
_cell.angle_gamma   90.00
#
_symmetry.space_group_name_H-M   'P 1'
#
loop_
_entity.id
_entity.type
_entity.pdbx_description
1 polymer ?
#
loop_
_entity_poly.entity_id
_entity_poly.type
_entity_poly.pdbx_seq_one_letter_code
_entity_poly.pdbx_strand_id
1 'polypeptide(L)'
;MIPVVASGAATMIKLLVAALAFAGAYVGVKAGRDTFGQGRADTSAPARTITLNSTPTAVAHVPFLGNAGERAEEGVVDVRVRAAPSASACVLRARALLANPAPGTTLLYEWRLLRWSDTTGAWKPYLSFSGGFAGERRTLEWEPRVPDAPARYRVELVAEDGHAIRDELRVTC
;
A
#
# COMPACT_ATOMS: atom_id res chain seq x y z
N MET A 1 -11.25 28.27 -61.49
CA MET A 1 -12.42 27.39 -61.24
C MET A 1 -12.39 26.99 -59.77
N ILE A 2 -13.48 27.20 -59.04
CA ILE A 2 -13.69 26.88 -57.61
C ILE A 2 -14.28 25.44 -57.51
N PRO A 3 -14.21 24.72 -56.37
CA PRO A 3 -15.03 25.08 -55.21
C PRO A 3 -14.31 25.10 -53.86
N VAL A 4 -15.01 25.73 -52.93
CA VAL A 4 -14.67 25.95 -51.53
C VAL A 4 -15.37 24.87 -50.67
N VAL A 5 -14.84 24.70 -49.45
CA VAL A 5 -15.45 24.11 -48.23
C VAL A 5 -15.62 22.59 -48.14
N ALA A 6 -14.91 22.01 -47.17
CA ALA A 6 -15.41 20.99 -46.25
C ALA A 6 -14.75 21.28 -44.87
N SER A 7 -15.40 22.00 -43.96
CA SER A 7 -16.29 21.44 -42.93
C SER A 7 -15.75 20.13 -42.33
N GLY A 8 -15.10 20.24 -41.17
CA GLY A 8 -14.62 19.11 -40.38
C GLY A 8 -14.61 19.38 -38.88
N ALA A 9 -15.40 20.34 -38.40
CA ALA A 9 -15.61 20.61 -36.97
C ALA A 9 -16.74 19.74 -36.37
N ALA A 10 -16.92 18.51 -36.87
CA ALA A 10 -18.09 17.67 -36.57
C ALA A 10 -17.78 16.33 -35.87
N THR A 11 -16.54 16.09 -35.42
CA THR A 11 -16.13 14.76 -34.92
C THR A 11 -15.57 14.74 -33.49
N MET A 12 -15.73 15.80 -32.70
CA MET A 12 -15.30 15.79 -31.28
C MET A 12 -16.42 15.52 -30.26
N ILE A 13 -17.70 15.49 -30.67
CA ILE A 13 -18.83 15.37 -29.72
C ILE A 13 -19.27 13.91 -29.49
N LYS A 14 -18.87 12.96 -30.36
CA LYS A 14 -19.37 11.56 -30.32
C LYS A 14 -18.56 10.56 -29.48
N LEU A 15 -17.40 10.94 -28.94
CA LEU A 15 -16.65 10.07 -28.02
C LEU A 15 -16.94 10.34 -26.54
N LEU A 16 -17.74 11.37 -26.22
CA LEU A 16 -18.04 11.78 -24.84
C LEU A 16 -19.27 11.07 -24.24
N VAL A 17 -19.91 10.13 -24.96
CA VAL A 17 -21.21 9.54 -24.58
C VAL A 17 -21.13 8.04 -24.23
N ALA A 18 -19.96 7.39 -24.28
CA ALA A 18 -19.88 5.91 -24.22
C ALA A 18 -19.25 5.28 -22.96
N ALA A 19 -18.89 6.03 -21.89
CA ALA A 19 -18.29 5.40 -20.70
C ALA A 19 -18.61 6.04 -19.35
N LEU A 20 -19.73 6.79 -19.25
CA LEU A 20 -20.21 7.32 -17.97
C LEU A 20 -21.47 6.58 -17.51
N ALA A 21 -21.33 5.28 -17.30
CA ALA A 21 -22.36 4.42 -16.72
C ALA A 21 -21.73 3.50 -15.67
N PHE A 22 -21.35 4.05 -14.51
CA PHE A 22 -21.21 3.33 -13.24
C PHE A 22 -21.07 4.34 -12.07
N ALA A 23 -22.06 5.23 -11.93
CA ALA A 23 -22.26 6.03 -10.73
C ALA A 23 -23.49 5.50 -10.00
N GLY A 24 -23.30 4.90 -8.82
CA GLY A 24 -24.43 4.50 -8.00
C GLY A 24 -24.16 3.44 -6.95
N ALA A 25 -23.21 3.65 -6.05
CA ALA A 25 -23.26 3.10 -4.69
C ALA A 25 -22.21 3.78 -3.81
N TYR A 26 -22.59 4.11 -2.58
CA TYR A 26 -21.79 4.71 -1.51
C TYR A 26 -21.61 6.24 -1.49
N VAL A 27 -22.73 6.96 -1.47
CA VAL A 27 -22.84 8.14 -0.60
C VAL A 27 -23.63 7.72 0.64
N GLY A 28 -22.93 7.21 1.65
CA GLY A 28 -23.48 6.96 2.99
C GLY A 28 -23.38 8.22 3.84
N VAL A 29 -24.31 9.16 3.68
CA VAL A 29 -24.53 10.24 4.64
C VAL A 29 -25.28 9.66 5.85
N LYS A 30 -24.63 9.66 7.01
CA LYS A 30 -25.29 9.67 8.32
C LYS A 30 -24.53 10.63 9.24
N ALA A 31 -24.72 11.92 9.00
CA ALA A 31 -24.68 12.90 10.08
C ALA A 31 -25.96 12.67 10.91
N GLY A 32 -25.78 12.20 12.15
CA GLY A 32 -26.86 12.15 13.13
C GLY A 32 -27.33 13.56 13.44
N ARG A 33 -28.57 13.88 13.05
CA ARG A 33 -29.32 15.00 13.62
C ARG A 33 -30.14 14.45 14.77
N ASP A 34 -29.85 14.97 15.95
CA ASP A 34 -30.72 14.93 17.11
C ASP A 34 -32.02 15.67 16.79
N THR A 35 -33.17 14.98 16.78
CA THR A 35 -34.44 15.54 17.30
C THR A 35 -35.55 14.48 17.33
N PHE A 36 -36.02 14.22 18.56
CA PHE A 36 -37.35 13.83 19.01
C PHE A 36 -38.36 13.22 18.01
N GLY A 37 -38.73 11.96 18.25
CA GLY A 37 -39.89 11.31 17.64
C GLY A 37 -40.26 10.03 18.40
N GLN A 38 -41.35 10.11 19.14
CA GLN A 38 -41.91 9.12 20.06
C GLN A 38 -42.51 7.92 19.30
N GLY A 39 -42.25 6.68 19.76
CA GLY A 39 -42.88 5.47 19.23
C GLY A 39 -42.54 4.23 20.05
N ARG A 40 -43.39 3.93 21.03
CA ARG A 40 -43.32 2.74 21.91
C ARG A 40 -43.74 1.48 21.13
N ALA A 41 -42.94 0.42 21.19
CA ALA A 41 -43.40 -0.97 21.07
C ALA A 41 -42.46 -1.89 21.87
N ASP A 42 -43.03 -2.52 22.89
CA ASP A 42 -42.41 -3.52 23.76
C ASP A 42 -42.18 -4.83 22.99
N THR A 43 -40.94 -5.34 22.95
CA THR A 43 -40.68 -6.79 22.87
C THR A 43 -39.32 -7.08 23.51
N SER A 44 -39.37 -7.65 24.72
CA SER A 44 -38.22 -8.14 25.48
C SER A 44 -37.61 -9.37 24.80
N ALA A 45 -36.38 -9.26 24.32
CA ALA A 45 -35.53 -10.37 23.92
C ALA A 45 -34.24 -10.29 24.74
N PRO A 46 -33.68 -11.41 25.24
CA PRO A 46 -32.56 -11.36 26.18
C PRO A 46 -31.30 -10.79 25.50
N ALA A 47 -30.84 -9.64 25.99
CA ALA A 47 -29.61 -9.00 25.56
C ALA A 47 -28.41 -9.90 25.91
N ARG A 48 -27.79 -10.51 24.89
CA ARG A 48 -26.48 -11.16 25.04
C ARG A 48 -25.43 -10.05 25.14
N THR A 49 -24.89 -9.85 26.33
CA THR A 49 -23.80 -8.91 26.57
C THR A 49 -22.50 -9.53 26.04
N ILE A 50 -22.00 -9.03 24.91
CA ILE A 50 -20.65 -9.35 24.43
C ILE A 50 -19.68 -8.47 25.22
N THR A 51 -18.89 -9.10 26.09
CA THR A 51 -17.81 -8.42 26.80
C THR A 51 -16.65 -8.24 25.84
N LEU A 52 -16.40 -6.99 25.43
CA LEU A 52 -15.25 -6.61 24.64
C LEU A 52 -14.07 -6.38 25.60
N ASN A 53 -13.21 -7.39 25.79
CA ASN A 53 -11.93 -7.19 26.46
C ASN A 53 -11.04 -6.34 25.54
N SER A 54 -10.92 -5.05 25.85
CA SER A 54 -9.84 -4.22 25.33
C SER A 54 -8.69 -4.27 26.35
N THR A 55 -7.73 -5.15 26.12
CA THR A 55 -6.44 -5.01 26.78
C THR A 55 -5.75 -3.78 26.18
N PRO A 56 -5.42 -2.76 26.99
CA PRO A 56 -4.65 -1.63 26.50
C PRO A 56 -3.24 -2.12 26.16
N THR A 57 -2.85 -2.03 24.88
CA THR A 57 -1.45 -2.28 24.49
C THR A 57 -0.59 -1.20 25.13
N ALA A 58 0.13 -1.60 26.18
CA ALA A 58 1.11 -0.78 26.85
C ALA A 58 2.17 -0.28 25.85
N VAL A 59 2.52 0.99 25.95
CA VAL A 59 3.66 1.59 25.27
C VAL A 59 4.92 0.93 25.82
N ALA A 60 5.56 0.09 25.01
CA ALA A 60 6.85 -0.50 25.30
C ALA A 60 7.91 0.12 24.39
N HIS A 61 8.99 0.60 25.01
CA HIS A 61 10.22 1.01 24.34
C HIS A 61 10.83 -0.19 23.57
N VAL A 62 10.56 -0.25 22.24
CA VAL A 62 11.34 -0.73 21.04
C VAL A 62 12.28 -1.96 21.17
N PRO A 63 12.41 -2.92 20.19
CA PRO A 63 11.93 -2.95 18.79
C PRO A 63 11.30 -4.29 18.32
N PHE A 64 10.10 -4.25 17.73
CA PHE A 64 9.76 -5.00 16.51
C PHE A 64 8.33 -4.63 16.11
N LEU A 65 8.17 -3.79 15.10
CA LEU A 65 6.88 -3.54 14.48
C LEU A 65 6.91 -4.22 13.10
N GLY A 66 6.54 -5.49 13.08
CA GLY A 66 6.40 -6.29 11.87
C GLY A 66 5.90 -7.68 12.24
N ASN A 67 4.74 -8.06 11.73
CA ASN A 67 4.25 -9.44 11.80
C ASN A 67 5.12 -10.28 10.86
N ALA A 68 6.27 -10.72 11.33
CA ALA A 68 7.26 -11.41 10.53
C ALA A 68 7.37 -12.87 10.99
N GLY A 69 6.89 -13.80 10.17
CA GLY A 69 7.30 -15.19 10.29
C GLY A 69 8.83 -15.30 10.21
N GLU A 70 9.42 -16.29 10.89
CA GLU A 70 10.88 -16.53 10.88
C GLU A 70 11.41 -16.87 9.47
N ARG A 71 10.50 -17.27 8.57
CA ARG A 71 10.76 -17.65 7.18
C ARG A 71 10.13 -16.65 6.21
N ALA A 72 10.90 -16.22 5.21
CA ALA A 72 10.35 -15.43 4.11
C ALA A 72 9.35 -16.30 3.30
N GLU A 73 8.13 -15.81 3.16
CA GLU A 73 7.09 -16.44 2.36
C GLU A 73 7.13 -15.89 0.93
N GLU A 74 6.81 -16.74 -0.04
CA GLU A 74 6.75 -16.33 -1.45
C GLU A 74 5.57 -15.38 -1.65
N GLY A 75 5.78 -14.28 -2.38
CA GLY A 75 4.74 -13.27 -2.59
C GLY A 75 4.49 -12.34 -1.39
N VAL A 76 5.31 -12.41 -0.34
CA VAL A 76 5.24 -11.54 0.84
C VAL A 76 6.57 -10.78 1.01
N VAL A 77 6.48 -9.49 1.30
CA VAL A 77 7.62 -8.67 1.74
C VAL A 77 7.51 -8.50 3.25
N ASP A 78 8.50 -9.02 3.99
CA ASP A 78 8.68 -8.78 5.42
C ASP A 78 9.57 -7.55 5.61
N VAL A 79 9.08 -6.52 6.33
CA VAL A 79 9.84 -5.31 6.64
C VAL A 79 10.03 -5.16 8.14
N ARG A 80 11.30 -5.08 8.55
CA ARG A 80 11.72 -4.89 9.94
C ARG A 80 12.36 -3.52 10.09
N VAL A 81 12.05 -2.80 11.16
CA VAL A 81 12.58 -1.47 11.45
C VAL A 81 13.44 -1.51 12.69
N ARG A 82 14.64 -0.92 12.62
CA ARG A 82 15.49 -0.67 13.79
C ARG A 82 15.96 0.79 13.82
N ALA A 83 16.13 1.33 15.02
CA ALA A 83 16.81 2.61 15.19
C ALA A 83 18.27 2.48 14.74
N ALA A 84 18.78 3.49 14.03
CA ALA A 84 20.19 3.61 13.74
C ALA A 84 20.91 4.22 14.97
N PRO A 85 22.26 4.10 15.05
CA PRO A 85 23.03 4.72 16.14
C PRO A 85 22.87 6.26 16.22
N SER A 86 22.49 6.89 15.11
CA SER A 86 22.13 8.31 15.06
C SER A 86 20.65 8.50 15.41
N ALA A 87 20.36 9.38 16.35
CA ALA A 87 19.01 9.59 16.93
C ALA A 87 17.89 9.95 15.93
N SER A 88 18.21 10.33 14.69
CA SER A 88 17.21 10.71 13.67
C SER A 88 17.04 9.70 12.53
N ALA A 89 17.84 8.63 12.47
CA ALA A 89 17.77 7.69 11.35
C ALA A 89 17.28 6.31 11.79
N CYS A 90 16.52 5.66 10.90
CA CYS A 90 16.20 4.24 11.02
C CYS A 90 16.95 3.43 9.96
N VAL A 91 17.12 2.15 10.20
CA VAL A 91 17.49 1.16 9.19
C VAL A 91 16.31 0.22 9.01
N LEU A 92 15.86 0.07 7.77
CA LEU A 92 14.88 -0.94 7.39
C LEU A 92 15.64 -2.20 6.99
N ARG A 93 15.03 -3.37 7.18
CA ARG A 93 15.45 -4.63 6.58
C ARG A 93 14.23 -5.25 5.92
N ALA A 94 14.21 -5.19 4.59
CA ALA A 94 13.20 -5.81 3.76
C ALA A 94 13.67 -7.19 3.31
N ARG A 95 12.79 -8.20 3.38
CA ARG A 95 13.08 -9.57 2.96
C ARG A 95 11.90 -10.13 2.16
N ALA A 96 12.17 -10.83 1.07
CA ALA A 96 11.15 -11.54 0.30
C ALA A 96 11.72 -12.80 -0.32
N LEU A 97 10.90 -13.84 -0.49
CA LEU A 97 11.24 -15.00 -1.31
C LEU A 97 10.70 -14.79 -2.72
N LEU A 98 11.59 -14.81 -3.72
CA LEU A 98 11.22 -14.65 -5.13
C LEU A 98 11.59 -15.92 -5.90
N ALA A 99 10.65 -16.42 -6.71
CA ALA A 99 10.88 -17.51 -7.64
C ALA A 99 11.29 -16.99 -9.01
N ASN A 100 12.19 -17.73 -9.67
CA ASN A 100 12.58 -17.51 -11.05
C ASN A 100 11.79 -18.46 -11.95
N PRO A 101 10.93 -17.95 -12.85
CA PRO A 101 10.14 -18.79 -13.74
C PRO A 101 11.00 -19.53 -14.79
N ALA A 102 12.24 -19.11 -15.02
CA ALA A 102 13.16 -19.71 -15.98
C ALA A 102 14.55 -19.97 -15.35
N PRO A 103 14.70 -21.04 -14.54
CA PRO A 103 15.98 -21.40 -13.94
C PRO A 103 17.08 -21.57 -15.02
N GLY A 104 18.27 -21.02 -14.75
CA GLY A 104 19.36 -20.96 -15.72
C GLY A 104 19.44 -19.64 -16.51
N THR A 105 18.34 -18.89 -16.55
CA THR A 105 18.33 -17.49 -17.02
C THR A 105 18.35 -16.56 -15.80
N THR A 106 19.08 -15.44 -15.89
CA THR A 106 19.08 -14.45 -14.81
C THR A 106 17.75 -13.71 -14.77
N LEU A 107 17.00 -13.83 -13.68
CA LEU A 107 15.88 -12.96 -13.38
C LEU A 107 16.42 -11.67 -12.73
N LEU A 108 16.12 -10.52 -13.34
CA LEU A 108 16.41 -9.22 -12.75
C LEU A 108 15.26 -8.77 -11.84
N TYR A 109 15.61 -8.03 -10.79
CA TYR A 109 14.66 -7.43 -9.88
C TYR A 109 15.13 -6.06 -9.39
N GLU A 110 14.19 -5.26 -8.91
CA GLU A 110 14.40 -3.94 -8.32
C GLU A 110 13.60 -3.82 -7.03
N TRP A 111 14.29 -3.51 -5.94
CA TRP A 111 13.69 -2.97 -4.73
C TRP A 111 13.49 -1.47 -4.88
N ARG A 112 12.31 -0.98 -4.48
CA ARG A 112 11.96 0.45 -4.43
C ARG A 112 11.42 0.78 -3.05
N LEU A 113 11.91 1.89 -2.51
CA LEU A 113 11.36 2.52 -1.33
C LEU A 113 10.72 3.83 -1.79
N LEU A 114 9.44 3.97 -1.50
CA LEU A 114 8.69 5.19 -1.75
C LEU A 114 8.35 5.86 -0.43
N ARG A 115 8.34 7.19 -0.42
CA ARG A 115 7.92 8.00 0.72
C ARG A 115 6.59 8.67 0.39
N TRP A 116 5.65 8.62 1.32
CA TRP A 116 4.41 9.36 1.17
C TRP A 116 4.67 10.86 1.29
N SER A 117 4.15 11.65 0.35
CA SER A 117 4.11 13.11 0.44
C SER A 117 2.70 13.55 0.80
N ASP A 118 2.52 14.15 1.98
CA ASP A 118 1.25 14.75 2.37
C ASP A 118 0.94 16.00 1.52
N THR A 119 1.96 16.67 0.98
CA THR A 119 1.80 17.83 0.08
C THR A 119 1.14 17.46 -1.24
N THR A 120 1.58 16.36 -1.87
CA THR A 120 1.05 15.94 -3.18
C THR A 120 0.03 14.81 -3.08
N GLY A 121 -0.24 14.29 -1.87
CA GLY A 121 -1.11 13.14 -1.67
C GLY A 121 -0.67 11.90 -2.46
N ALA A 122 0.64 11.70 -2.63
CA ALA A 122 1.17 10.66 -3.51
C ALA A 122 2.46 10.05 -2.97
N TRP A 123 2.68 8.78 -3.32
CA TRP A 123 3.96 8.11 -3.12
C TRP A 123 5.01 8.68 -4.07
N LYS A 124 6.17 9.07 -3.51
CA LYS A 124 7.31 9.58 -4.25
C LYS A 124 8.46 8.57 -4.18
N PRO A 125 9.16 8.30 -5.30
CA PRO A 125 10.39 7.51 -5.27
C PRO A 125 11.37 8.13 -4.26
N TYR A 126 11.98 7.27 -3.44
CA TYR A 126 12.91 7.71 -2.41
C TYR A 126 14.27 7.01 -2.55
N LEU A 127 14.30 5.68 -2.52
CA LEU A 127 15.50 4.87 -2.77
C LEU A 127 15.18 3.68 -3.67
N SER A 128 16.19 3.15 -4.36
CA SER A 128 16.08 1.89 -5.08
C SER A 128 17.38 1.09 -5.04
N PHE A 129 17.26 -0.21 -5.29
CA PHE A 129 18.37 -1.13 -5.41
C PHE A 129 17.99 -2.25 -6.37
N SER A 130 18.82 -2.53 -7.38
CA SER A 130 18.58 -3.60 -8.34
C SER A 130 19.55 -4.77 -8.15
N GLY A 131 19.13 -5.95 -8.59
CA GLY A 131 19.94 -7.15 -8.55
C GLY A 131 19.40 -8.23 -9.48
N GLY A 132 20.03 -9.40 -9.45
CA GLY A 132 19.56 -10.55 -10.21
C GLY A 132 20.03 -11.89 -9.64
N PHE A 133 19.37 -12.96 -10.07
CA PHE A 133 19.78 -14.34 -9.75
C PHE A 133 19.31 -15.31 -10.83
N ALA A 134 20.07 -16.40 -11.03
CA ALA A 134 19.76 -17.41 -12.06
C ALA A 134 19.22 -18.73 -11.50
N GLY A 135 19.22 -18.92 -10.18
CA GLY A 135 18.66 -20.10 -9.51
C GLY A 135 17.13 -20.12 -9.54
N GLU A 136 16.53 -21.23 -9.09
CA GLU A 136 15.07 -21.41 -9.09
C GLU A 136 14.32 -20.48 -8.14
N ARG A 137 14.88 -20.24 -6.95
CA ARG A 137 14.32 -19.35 -5.92
C ARG A 137 15.44 -18.68 -5.16
N ARG A 138 15.18 -17.48 -4.64
CA ARG A 138 16.12 -16.78 -3.78
C ARG A 138 15.41 -15.93 -2.75
N THR A 139 15.88 -16.00 -1.51
CA THR A 139 15.55 -14.98 -0.51
C THR A 139 16.38 -13.74 -0.81
N LEU A 140 15.68 -12.64 -1.11
CA LEU A 140 16.25 -11.34 -1.38
C LEU A 140 16.17 -10.49 -0.12
N GLU A 141 17.21 -9.73 0.15
CA GLU A 141 17.28 -8.83 1.30
C GLU A 141 17.79 -7.46 0.88
N TRP A 142 17.23 -6.42 1.48
CA TRP A 142 17.64 -5.04 1.27
C TRP A 142 17.59 -4.24 2.58
N GLU A 143 18.66 -3.50 2.89
CA GLU A 143 18.78 -2.72 4.13
C GLU A 143 18.95 -1.20 3.89
N PRO A 144 17.89 -0.48 3.48
CA PRO A 144 17.99 0.95 3.29
C PRO A 144 18.02 1.70 4.62
N ARG A 145 18.84 2.75 4.69
CA ARG A 145 18.86 3.72 5.80
C ARG A 145 17.94 4.89 5.47
N VAL A 146 17.08 5.27 6.41
CA VAL A 146 16.11 6.36 6.26
C VAL A 146 16.36 7.43 7.33
N PRO A 147 16.96 8.58 6.99
CA PRO A 147 17.22 9.68 7.93
C PRO A 147 15.99 10.56 8.24
N ASP A 148 14.90 10.44 7.48
CA ASP A 148 13.76 11.35 7.53
C ASP A 148 12.54 10.76 8.27
N ALA A 149 12.78 10.11 9.42
CA ALA A 149 11.74 9.60 10.30
C ALA A 149 11.27 10.69 11.29
N PRO A 150 9.97 10.69 11.71
CA PRO A 150 8.93 9.74 11.34
C PRO A 150 8.27 10.06 9.99
N ALA A 151 8.00 9.01 9.19
CA ALA A 151 7.26 9.14 7.92
C ALA A 151 6.59 7.83 7.50
N ARG A 152 5.69 7.91 6.52
CA ARG A 152 5.10 6.74 5.86
C ARG A 152 5.96 6.33 4.67
N TYR A 153 6.25 5.04 4.60
CA TYR A 153 7.02 4.43 3.51
C TYR A 153 6.28 3.25 2.91
N ARG A 154 6.57 2.97 1.64
CA ARG A 154 6.16 1.77 0.94
C ARG A 154 7.40 1.08 0.38
N VAL A 155 7.55 -0.21 0.65
CA VAL A 155 8.58 -1.05 0.05
C VAL A 155 7.94 -1.84 -1.07
N GLU A 156 8.53 -1.81 -2.26
CA GLU A 156 8.12 -2.59 -3.42
C GLU A 156 9.30 -3.42 -3.92
N LEU A 157 9.06 -4.68 -4.26
CA LEU A 157 9.97 -5.54 -5.00
C LEU A 157 9.32 -5.83 -6.35
N VAL A 158 10.00 -5.43 -7.42
CA VAL A 158 9.52 -5.60 -8.81
C VAL A 158 10.49 -6.52 -9.54
N ALA A 159 9.98 -7.61 -10.10
CA ALA A 159 10.74 -8.50 -10.97
C ALA A 159 10.53 -8.10 -12.44
N GLU A 160 11.50 -8.44 -13.31
CA GLU A 160 11.47 -8.10 -14.74
C GLU A 160 10.26 -8.71 -15.48
N ASP A 161 9.73 -9.83 -14.98
CA ASP A 161 8.50 -10.46 -15.47
C ASP A 161 7.21 -9.65 -15.16
N GLY A 162 7.36 -8.50 -14.49
CA GLY A 162 6.27 -7.61 -14.10
C GLY A 162 5.61 -7.99 -12.77
N HIS A 163 6.07 -9.05 -12.11
CA HIS A 163 5.58 -9.40 -10.79
C HIS A 163 6.04 -8.35 -9.75
N ALA A 164 5.10 -7.85 -8.96
CA ALA A 164 5.39 -6.86 -7.93
C ALA A 164 4.80 -7.28 -6.58
N ILE A 165 5.65 -7.32 -5.56
CA ILE A 165 5.28 -7.56 -4.17
C ILE A 165 5.50 -6.26 -3.41
N ARG A 166 4.59 -5.87 -2.53
CA ARG A 166 4.68 -4.59 -1.81
C ARG A 166 4.15 -4.66 -0.40
N ASP A 167 4.70 -3.80 0.45
CA ASP A 167 4.23 -3.58 1.81
C ASP A 167 4.30 -2.09 2.19
N GLU A 168 3.38 -1.65 3.04
CA GLU A 168 3.29 -0.27 3.52
C GLU A 168 3.49 -0.22 5.03
N LEU A 169 4.35 0.71 5.48
CA LEU A 169 4.66 0.83 6.89
C LEU A 169 4.81 2.29 7.32
N ARG A 170 4.48 2.53 8.59
CA ARG A 170 4.81 3.77 9.28
C ARG A 170 6.14 3.56 10.01
N VAL A 171 7.14 4.36 9.67
CA VAL A 171 8.45 4.31 10.31
C VAL A 171 8.50 5.37 11.39
N THR A 172 8.73 4.92 12.62
CA THR A 172 8.96 5.75 13.80
C THR A 172 10.17 5.18 14.54
N CYS A 173 11.27 5.93 14.50
CA CYS A 173 12.36 5.86 15.47
C CYS A 173 12.47 7.29 16.03
#